data_AF-A0A0D5M511-F1
#
_entry.id   AF-A0A0D5M511-F1
#
_cell.length_a   1.000
_cell.length_b   1.000
_cell.length_c   1.000
_cell.angle_alpha   90.00
_cell.angle_beta   90.00
_cell.angle_gamma   90.00
#
_symmetry.space_group_name_H-M   'P 1'
#
loop_
_entity.id
_entity.type
_entity.pdbx_description
1 polymer ?
#
loop_
_entity_poly.entity_id
_entity_poly.type
_entity_poly.pdbx_seq_one_letter_code
_entity_poly.pdbx_strand_id
1 'polypeptide(L)'
;MSFLLGSGAGFSGDRTDAAVAVVAELIKRQQPSALVFETLGERTLAAAHRAMREDPESGFEPLLDELLAPVLRDCLDHGIKILGNFGAANPGGACQVIAELAAQLGRPEVRIAQVHGDDIRQQLHGLDLQRWEAERLEMPGDDALISANVYLGAKALAEALAMQADVVVTGRVADPALFLAPLMHHFDWRWDDWDRLACGMMAGHLAECGAQVSGGYFADPGFKDVPGLATVGYPIIEVEQDGSLIITKPANTGGCVTEQTVKEQLLYEVHDPANYLTPDVTVDLTHAEVRQLSPNRVAVTGIRGKPAPERLKTTVCYEGGWQGEAEISYAGPNALARAQLAAQVLRERLVFRAPAELRIRLDIIGLASVFDSDSGELQRSASTSVSGDYRLRLAAEHSERRWVARATQELLALYCAGPAGGGGVRRQFQRRVFTASYLVKRSDIYAHATLFESPTQEAHRSERYAAS
;
A
#
# COMPACT_ATOMS: atom_id res chain seq x y z
N MET A 1 -28.19 -5.54 13.53
CA MET A 1 -27.01 -5.75 14.40
C MET A 1 -25.84 -5.15 13.65
N SER A 2 -24.99 -4.36 14.30
CA SER A 2 -23.82 -3.77 13.65
C SER A 2 -22.88 -4.84 13.11
N PHE A 3 -22.20 -4.51 12.02
CA PHE A 3 -21.03 -5.24 11.53
C PHE A 3 -19.76 -4.45 11.88
N LEU A 4 -18.70 -5.15 12.30
CA LEU A 4 -17.44 -4.51 12.67
C LEU A 4 -16.37 -4.76 11.60
N LEU A 5 -15.74 -3.69 11.14
CA LEU A 5 -14.59 -3.74 10.24
C LEU A 5 -13.33 -3.35 10.99
N GLY A 6 -12.41 -4.28 11.19
CA GLY A 6 -11.10 -4.01 11.79
C GLY A 6 -10.02 -3.82 10.73
N SER A 7 -9.15 -2.82 10.91
CA SER A 7 -7.95 -2.66 10.10
C SER A 7 -6.77 -3.42 10.70
N GLY A 8 -6.20 -4.37 9.97
CA GLY A 8 -5.03 -5.16 10.36
C GLY A 8 -3.69 -4.60 9.89
N ALA A 9 -3.67 -3.89 8.76
CA ALA A 9 -2.51 -3.19 8.19
C ALA A 9 -2.96 -2.08 7.25
N GLY A 10 -2.12 -1.07 7.03
CA GLY A 10 -2.38 0.04 6.13
C GLY A 10 -1.43 0.20 4.94
N PHE A 11 -0.40 -0.65 4.83
CA PHE A 11 0.49 -0.76 3.66
C PHE A 11 1.42 -1.98 3.79
N SER A 12 2.14 -2.34 2.73
CA SER A 12 3.20 -3.36 2.78
C SER A 12 4.43 -2.87 3.54
N GLY A 13 4.86 -3.63 4.55
CA GLY A 13 5.92 -3.22 5.47
C GLY A 13 5.42 -2.45 6.70
N ASP A 14 4.11 -2.43 6.93
CA ASP A 14 3.51 -1.89 8.14
C ASP A 14 3.80 -2.76 9.38
N ARG A 15 3.34 -2.32 10.55
CA ARG A 15 3.46 -3.01 11.83
C ARG A 15 2.78 -4.38 11.82
N THR A 16 3.56 -5.43 12.06
CA THR A 16 3.06 -6.82 12.12
C THR A 16 2.30 -7.13 13.40
N ASP A 17 2.39 -6.28 14.43
CA ASP A 17 1.68 -6.44 15.72
C ASP A 17 0.33 -5.70 15.77
N ALA A 18 0.00 -4.87 14.78
CA ALA A 18 -1.16 -3.97 14.82
C ALA A 18 -2.50 -4.71 14.94
N ALA A 19 -2.67 -5.81 14.19
CA ALA A 19 -3.90 -6.59 14.15
C ALA A 19 -4.26 -7.25 15.49
N VAL A 20 -3.28 -7.51 16.37
CA VAL A 20 -3.49 -8.24 17.63
C VAL A 20 -4.51 -7.53 18.53
N ALA A 21 -4.35 -6.22 18.72
CA ALA A 21 -5.26 -5.45 19.56
C ALA A 21 -6.66 -5.31 18.93
N VAL A 22 -6.72 -5.24 17.59
CA VAL A 22 -7.97 -5.17 16.84
C VAL A 22 -8.76 -6.46 17.02
N VAL A 23 -8.13 -7.61 16.78
CA VAL A 23 -8.76 -8.93 16.92
C VAL A 23 -9.21 -9.19 18.35
N ALA A 24 -8.40 -8.83 19.35
CA ALA A 24 -8.80 -8.94 20.75
C ALA A 24 -10.08 -8.15 21.07
N GLU A 25 -10.24 -6.94 20.52
CA GLU A 25 -11.46 -6.15 20.72
C GLU A 25 -12.65 -6.71 19.90
N LEU A 26 -12.43 -7.20 18.68
CA LEU A 26 -13.48 -7.87 17.88
C LEU A 26 -14.04 -9.10 18.60
N ILE A 27 -13.16 -9.97 19.12
CA ILE A 27 -13.53 -11.16 19.90
C ILE A 27 -14.34 -10.77 21.15
N LYS A 28 -13.86 -9.77 21.89
CA LYS A 28 -14.53 -9.28 23.10
C LYS A 28 -15.93 -8.74 22.82
N ARG A 29 -16.15 -8.11 21.66
CA ARG A 29 -17.45 -7.54 21.27
C ARG A 29 -18.45 -8.59 20.81
N GLN A 30 -18.00 -9.75 20.33
CA GLN A 30 -18.87 -10.86 19.89
C GLN A 30 -19.92 -10.44 18.86
N GLN A 31 -19.58 -9.50 17.98
CA GLN A 31 -20.42 -9.07 16.87
C GLN A 31 -19.88 -9.64 15.55
N PRO A 32 -20.72 -9.80 14.52
CA PRO A 32 -20.26 -10.11 13.17
C PRO A 32 -19.17 -9.14 12.73
N SER A 33 -18.06 -9.66 12.22
CA SER A 33 -16.89 -8.84 11.92
C SER A 33 -16.01 -9.41 10.82
N ALA A 34 -15.20 -8.52 10.24
CA ALA A 34 -14.11 -8.85 9.35
C ALA A 34 -12.85 -8.09 9.73
N LEU A 35 -11.70 -8.71 9.50
CA LEU A 35 -10.38 -8.12 9.63
C LEU A 35 -9.81 -7.92 8.23
N VAL A 36 -9.44 -6.69 7.90
CA VAL A 36 -8.94 -6.34 6.57
C VAL A 36 -7.48 -5.93 6.66
N PHE A 37 -6.66 -6.44 5.76
CA PHE A 37 -5.28 -6.02 5.61
C PHE A 37 -5.10 -5.38 4.24
N GLU A 38 -4.86 -4.07 4.26
CA GLU A 38 -4.52 -3.29 3.11
C GLU A 38 -2.98 -3.23 3.05
N THR A 39 -2.41 -3.87 2.04
CA THR A 39 -0.97 -4.10 1.87
C THR A 39 -0.50 -3.74 0.46
N LEU A 40 -1.30 -3.06 -0.34
CA LEU A 40 -0.99 -2.86 -1.76
C LEU A 40 -1.35 -1.46 -2.24
N GLY A 41 -0.33 -0.65 -2.50
CA GLY A 41 -0.41 0.58 -3.30
C GLY A 41 0.23 0.43 -4.68
N GLU A 42 0.20 1.48 -5.52
CA GLU A 42 0.82 1.53 -6.85
C GLU A 42 2.31 1.13 -6.79
N ARG A 43 3.04 1.74 -5.83
CA ARG A 43 4.47 1.51 -5.65
C ARG A 43 4.78 0.08 -5.23
N THR A 44 3.95 -0.49 -4.35
CA THR A 44 4.13 -1.84 -3.84
C THR A 44 3.82 -2.88 -4.91
N LEU A 45 2.79 -2.67 -5.73
CA LEU A 45 2.48 -3.54 -6.86
C LEU A 45 3.66 -3.62 -7.84
N ALA A 46 4.26 -2.47 -8.16
CA ALA A 46 5.47 -2.43 -8.99
C ALA A 46 6.65 -3.20 -8.36
N ALA A 47 6.82 -3.10 -7.03
CA ALA A 47 7.84 -3.85 -6.29
C ALA A 47 7.57 -5.36 -6.28
N ALA A 48 6.30 -5.77 -6.15
CA ALA A 48 5.87 -7.16 -6.16
C ALA A 48 6.10 -7.83 -7.52
N HIS A 49 5.72 -7.17 -8.62
CA HIS A 49 6.03 -7.68 -9.97
C HIS A 49 7.53 -7.76 -10.24
N ARG A 50 8.32 -6.81 -9.69
CA ARG A 50 9.79 -6.88 -9.76
C ARG A 50 10.32 -8.10 -9.00
N ALA A 51 9.85 -8.33 -7.78
CA ALA A 51 10.25 -9.50 -6.99
C ALA A 51 9.91 -10.80 -7.73
N MET A 52 8.68 -10.93 -8.24
CA MET A 52 8.24 -12.10 -9.01
C MET A 52 9.09 -12.37 -10.25
N ARG A 53 9.60 -11.32 -10.92
CA ARG A 53 10.52 -11.46 -12.06
C ARG A 53 11.92 -11.95 -11.65
N GLU A 54 12.34 -11.69 -10.42
CA GLU A 54 13.61 -12.15 -9.86
C GLU A 54 13.48 -13.56 -9.28
N ASP A 55 12.34 -13.87 -8.66
CA ASP A 55 11.96 -15.17 -8.12
C ASP A 55 10.47 -15.45 -8.38
N PRO A 56 10.13 -16.40 -9.28
CA PRO A 56 8.74 -16.71 -9.63
C PRO A 56 7.82 -17.12 -8.48
N GLU A 57 8.38 -17.65 -7.38
CA GLU A 57 7.61 -18.06 -6.20
C GLU A 57 7.31 -16.87 -5.26
N SER A 58 7.87 -15.69 -5.52
CA SER A 58 7.64 -14.47 -4.75
C SER A 58 6.51 -13.61 -5.35
N GLY A 59 6.42 -12.33 -4.96
CA GLY A 59 5.49 -11.37 -5.55
C GLY A 59 4.15 -11.21 -4.81
N PHE A 60 3.98 -11.86 -3.68
CA PHE A 60 2.96 -11.53 -2.68
C PHE A 60 3.56 -10.70 -1.53
N GLU A 61 2.75 -10.31 -0.54
CA GLU A 61 3.20 -9.57 0.66
C GLU A 61 4.35 -10.29 1.38
N PRO A 62 5.56 -9.69 1.44
CA PRO A 62 6.73 -10.34 2.03
C PRO A 62 6.59 -10.68 3.53
N LEU A 63 5.77 -9.94 4.28
CA LEU A 63 5.53 -10.14 5.71
C LEU A 63 4.22 -10.90 6.00
N LEU A 64 3.69 -11.65 5.03
CA LEU A 64 2.38 -12.29 5.13
C LEU A 64 2.26 -13.23 6.34
N ASP A 65 3.31 -14.00 6.61
CA ASP A 65 3.40 -14.88 7.78
C ASP A 65 3.44 -14.09 9.08
N GLU A 66 4.27 -13.04 9.16
CA GLU A 66 4.36 -12.19 10.36
C GLU A 66 3.05 -11.43 10.64
N LEU A 67 2.32 -11.02 9.60
CA LEU A 67 1.03 -10.33 9.72
C LEU A 67 -0.09 -11.25 10.20
N LEU A 68 -0.15 -12.48 9.67
CA LEU A 68 -1.27 -13.39 9.93
C LEU A 68 -1.01 -14.35 11.09
N ALA A 69 0.22 -14.81 11.32
CA ALA A 69 0.52 -15.80 12.36
C ALA A 69 0.00 -15.41 13.76
N PRO A 70 0.09 -14.14 14.20
CA PRO A 70 -0.39 -13.73 15.51
C PRO A 70 -1.91 -13.78 15.68
N VAL A 71 -2.69 -13.78 14.60
CA VAL A 71 -4.15 -13.55 14.64
C VAL A 71 -4.99 -14.58 13.89
N LEU A 72 -4.40 -15.35 12.97
CA LEU A 72 -5.13 -16.23 12.07
C LEU A 72 -5.98 -17.24 12.83
N ARG A 73 -5.40 -17.96 13.79
CA ARG A 73 -6.13 -18.94 14.60
C ARG A 73 -7.29 -18.31 15.36
N ASP A 74 -7.04 -17.19 16.03
CA ASP A 74 -8.05 -16.49 16.81
C ASP A 74 -9.22 -16.01 15.94
N CYS A 75 -8.92 -15.53 14.72
CA CYS A 75 -9.93 -15.16 13.74
C CYS A 75 -10.77 -16.37 13.31
N LEU A 76 -10.13 -17.49 12.97
CA LEU A 76 -10.82 -18.73 12.57
C LEU A 76 -11.71 -19.27 13.70
N ASP A 77 -11.20 -19.29 14.94
CA ASP A 77 -11.92 -19.82 16.11
C ASP A 77 -13.16 -19.00 16.47
N HIS A 78 -13.18 -17.72 16.11
CA HIS A 78 -14.28 -16.79 16.39
C HIS A 78 -15.07 -16.37 15.14
N GLY A 79 -14.80 -16.98 13.99
CA GLY A 79 -15.52 -16.70 12.73
C GLY A 79 -15.30 -15.30 12.17
N ILE A 80 -14.17 -14.65 12.49
CA ILE A 80 -13.76 -13.36 11.93
C ILE A 80 -13.18 -13.60 10.55
N LYS A 81 -13.83 -13.07 9.51
CA LYS A 81 -13.38 -13.23 8.12
C LYS A 81 -12.17 -12.34 7.85
N ILE A 82 -11.16 -12.87 7.17
CA ILE A 82 -9.95 -12.13 6.81
C ILE A 82 -10.01 -11.80 5.32
N LEU A 83 -9.77 -10.55 4.96
CA LEU A 83 -9.61 -10.13 3.56
C LEU A 83 -8.32 -9.35 3.41
N GLY A 84 -7.58 -9.60 2.33
CA GLY A 84 -6.43 -8.78 2.02
C GLY A 84 -5.98 -8.85 0.58
N ASN A 85 -5.44 -7.74 0.12
CA ASN A 85 -4.76 -7.60 -1.17
C ASN A 85 -3.29 -8.09 -1.13
N PHE A 86 -2.98 -8.98 -0.17
CA PHE A 86 -1.67 -9.61 0.04
C PHE A 86 -1.15 -10.33 -1.21
N GLY A 87 -2.05 -10.76 -2.08
CA GLY A 87 -1.69 -11.48 -3.29
C GLY A 87 -0.80 -10.65 -4.20
N ALA A 88 -0.96 -9.32 -4.20
CA ALA A 88 -0.15 -8.41 -5.01
C ALA A 88 0.02 -8.89 -6.46
N ALA A 89 1.22 -9.35 -6.85
CA ALA A 89 1.49 -9.92 -8.17
C ALA A 89 1.32 -11.45 -8.24
N ASN A 90 1.30 -12.14 -7.10
CA ASN A 90 1.16 -13.60 -6.99
C ASN A 90 0.11 -14.02 -5.94
N PRO A 91 -1.20 -13.84 -6.21
CA PRO A 91 -2.26 -14.26 -5.29
C PRO A 91 -2.27 -15.78 -5.00
N GLY A 92 -1.84 -16.61 -5.95
CA GLY A 92 -1.73 -18.06 -5.74
C GLY A 92 -0.68 -18.43 -4.69
N GLY A 93 0.49 -17.79 -4.74
CA GLY A 93 1.56 -17.95 -3.73
C GLY A 93 1.11 -17.53 -2.34
N ALA A 94 0.38 -16.41 -2.23
CA ALA A 94 -0.22 -15.98 -0.96
C ALA A 94 -1.21 -17.02 -0.40
N CYS A 95 -2.09 -17.58 -1.23
CA CYS A 95 -3.01 -18.63 -0.82
C CYS A 95 -2.27 -19.87 -0.27
N GLN A 96 -1.18 -20.28 -0.93
CA GLN A 96 -0.36 -21.41 -0.50
C GLN A 96 0.26 -21.16 0.88
N VAL A 97 0.88 -20.00 1.09
CA VAL A 97 1.49 -19.63 2.39
C VAL A 97 0.44 -19.60 3.50
N ILE A 98 -0.74 -19.05 3.24
CA ILE A 98 -1.84 -19.00 4.22
C ILE A 98 -2.34 -20.42 4.56
N ALA A 99 -2.45 -21.31 3.57
CA ALA A 99 -2.85 -22.70 3.80
C ALA A 99 -1.82 -23.44 4.68
N GLU A 100 -0.53 -23.25 4.42
CA GLU A 100 0.56 -23.83 5.21
C GLU A 100 0.57 -23.29 6.63
N LEU A 101 0.43 -21.98 6.81
CA LEU A 101 0.35 -21.34 8.12
C LEU A 101 -0.86 -21.84 8.92
N ALA A 102 -2.04 -21.94 8.29
CA ALA A 102 -3.23 -22.46 8.93
C ALA A 102 -3.05 -23.93 9.37
N ALA A 103 -2.42 -24.77 8.53
CA ALA A 103 -2.10 -26.14 8.89
C ALA A 103 -1.15 -26.22 10.10
N GLN A 104 -0.11 -25.38 10.14
CA GLN A 104 0.82 -25.28 11.28
C GLN A 104 0.11 -24.84 12.58
N LEU A 105 -0.91 -24.00 12.47
CA LEU A 105 -1.74 -23.54 13.59
C LEU A 105 -2.86 -24.52 13.97
N GLY A 106 -2.94 -25.68 13.31
CA GLY A 106 -3.95 -26.72 13.59
C GLY A 106 -5.33 -26.43 13.01
N ARG A 107 -5.40 -25.70 11.89
CA ARG A 107 -6.61 -25.36 11.13
C ARG A 107 -6.49 -25.69 9.62
N PRO A 108 -6.14 -26.94 9.25
CA PRO A 108 -5.97 -27.33 7.84
C PRO A 108 -7.25 -27.24 6.98
N GLU A 109 -8.42 -27.15 7.63
CA GLU A 109 -9.73 -27.01 7.02
C GLU A 109 -10.09 -25.58 6.58
N VAL A 110 -9.17 -24.61 6.76
CA VAL A 110 -9.38 -23.22 6.37
C VAL A 110 -9.84 -23.13 4.92
N ARG A 111 -10.87 -22.31 4.66
CA ARG A 111 -11.36 -22.06 3.32
C ARG A 111 -10.75 -20.78 2.79
N ILE A 112 -9.88 -20.91 1.81
CA ILE A 112 -9.22 -19.76 1.18
C ILE A 112 -9.86 -19.54 -0.18
N ALA A 113 -10.20 -18.29 -0.50
CA ALA A 113 -10.66 -17.92 -1.83
C ALA A 113 -9.69 -16.93 -2.48
N GLN A 114 -9.48 -17.10 -3.77
CA GLN A 114 -8.67 -16.23 -4.60
C GLN A 114 -9.57 -15.41 -5.52
N VAL A 115 -9.33 -14.11 -5.59
CA VAL A 115 -9.96 -13.21 -6.56
C VAL A 115 -9.08 -13.07 -7.80
N HIS A 116 -9.71 -13.06 -8.97
CA HIS A 116 -9.07 -12.99 -10.29
C HIS A 116 -9.64 -11.84 -11.12
N GLY A 117 -8.91 -11.44 -12.15
CA GLY A 117 -9.37 -10.51 -13.19
C GLY A 117 -8.79 -9.09 -13.10
N ASP A 118 -7.90 -8.83 -12.15
CA ASP A 118 -7.21 -7.55 -12.06
C ASP A 118 -6.09 -7.43 -13.09
N ASP A 119 -5.31 -8.48 -13.33
CA ASP A 119 -4.26 -8.50 -14.34
C ASP A 119 -4.81 -8.68 -15.77
N ILE A 120 -4.70 -7.62 -16.57
CA ILE A 120 -5.22 -7.56 -17.94
C ILE A 120 -4.12 -7.52 -19.00
N ARG A 121 -2.87 -7.85 -18.64
CA ARG A 121 -1.72 -7.79 -19.57
C ARG A 121 -1.99 -8.46 -20.91
N GLN A 122 -2.56 -9.66 -20.91
CA GLN A 122 -2.78 -10.46 -22.12
C GLN A 122 -3.79 -9.84 -23.09
N GLN A 123 -4.70 -9.01 -22.60
CA GLN A 123 -5.78 -8.41 -23.38
C GLN A 123 -5.61 -6.91 -23.63
N LEU A 124 -4.55 -6.29 -23.08
CA LEU A 124 -4.34 -4.85 -23.03
C LEU A 124 -4.48 -4.16 -24.40
N HIS A 125 -3.94 -4.75 -25.48
CA HIS A 125 -4.00 -4.20 -26.84
C HIS A 125 -5.39 -4.24 -27.49
N GLY A 126 -6.28 -5.11 -27.02
CA GLY A 126 -7.65 -5.21 -27.50
C GLY A 126 -8.62 -4.24 -26.82
N LEU A 127 -8.16 -3.50 -25.81
CA LEU A 127 -9.01 -2.66 -24.98
C LEU A 127 -8.98 -1.20 -25.41
N ASP A 128 -10.11 -0.53 -25.22
CA ASP A 128 -10.24 0.91 -25.35
C ASP A 128 -9.61 1.60 -24.13
N LEU A 129 -8.30 1.87 -24.21
CA LEU A 129 -7.51 2.54 -23.17
C LEU A 129 -7.62 4.06 -23.29
N GLN A 130 -8.11 4.69 -22.23
CA GLN A 130 -8.06 6.14 -22.08
C GLN A 130 -6.94 6.51 -21.10
N ARG A 131 -6.00 7.35 -21.51
CA ARG A 131 -4.94 7.85 -20.63
C ARG A 131 -5.54 8.74 -19.53
N TRP A 132 -5.07 8.58 -18.28
CA TRP A 132 -5.46 9.46 -17.18
C TRP A 132 -4.91 10.89 -17.38
N GLU A 133 -5.65 11.92 -16.95
CA GLU A 133 -5.32 13.32 -17.32
C GLU A 133 -3.92 13.78 -16.86
N ALA A 134 -3.45 13.26 -15.73
CA ALA A 134 -2.16 13.63 -15.15
C ALA A 134 -0.98 12.99 -15.88
N GLU A 135 -1.22 11.97 -16.71
CA GLU A 135 -0.18 11.25 -17.43
C GLU A 135 0.26 12.01 -18.68
N ARG A 136 1.55 12.32 -18.73
CA ARG A 136 2.15 13.13 -19.81
C ARG A 136 2.95 12.30 -20.80
N LEU A 137 3.42 11.14 -20.38
CA LEU A 137 4.26 10.26 -21.19
C LEU A 137 3.39 9.36 -22.06
N GLU A 138 3.92 9.00 -23.22
CA GLU A 138 3.36 7.93 -24.04
C GLU A 138 3.70 6.57 -23.43
N MET A 139 2.83 5.61 -23.72
CA MET A 139 3.03 4.23 -23.32
C MET A 139 4.28 3.66 -24.00
N PRO A 140 5.26 3.11 -23.26
CA PRO A 140 6.33 2.33 -23.86
C PRO A 140 5.79 1.12 -24.64
N GLY A 141 6.59 0.60 -25.57
CA GLY A 141 6.22 -0.61 -26.32
C GLY A 141 6.15 -1.87 -25.46
N ASP A 142 5.54 -2.92 -26.02
CA ASP A 142 5.14 -4.16 -25.33
C ASP A 142 6.31 -4.88 -24.65
N ASP A 143 7.50 -4.81 -25.24
CA ASP A 143 8.72 -5.42 -24.68
C ASP A 143 9.08 -4.87 -23.29
N ALA A 144 8.59 -3.67 -22.95
CA ALA A 144 8.80 -3.05 -21.64
C ALA A 144 7.67 -3.34 -20.64
N LEU A 145 6.54 -3.91 -21.06
CA LEU A 145 5.37 -4.14 -20.20
C LEU A 145 5.67 -5.16 -19.10
N ILE A 146 5.42 -4.77 -17.85
CA ILE A 146 5.61 -5.60 -16.65
C ILE A 146 4.27 -6.10 -16.13
N SER A 147 3.31 -5.20 -15.96
CA SER A 147 1.99 -5.48 -15.39
C SER A 147 0.95 -4.48 -15.89
N ALA A 148 -0.31 -4.89 -15.87
CA ALA A 148 -1.45 -4.01 -16.12
C ALA A 148 -2.58 -4.46 -15.19
N ASN A 149 -2.74 -3.79 -14.05
CA ASN A 149 -3.66 -4.22 -13.01
C ASN A 149 -4.80 -3.21 -12.83
N VAL A 150 -6.03 -3.69 -12.97
CA VAL A 150 -7.27 -2.92 -12.79
C VAL A 150 -7.60 -2.81 -11.31
N TYR A 151 -8.11 -1.66 -10.89
CA TYR A 151 -8.62 -1.43 -9.54
C TYR A 151 -10.03 -2.01 -9.49
N LEU A 152 -10.10 -3.31 -9.20
CA LEU A 152 -11.38 -4.01 -9.08
C LEU A 152 -12.20 -3.49 -7.90
N GLY A 153 -13.52 -3.65 -8.00
CA GLY A 153 -14.48 -3.36 -6.92
C GLY A 153 -14.77 -4.56 -6.01
N ALA A 154 -15.76 -4.39 -5.14
CA ALA A 154 -16.09 -5.31 -4.06
C ALA A 154 -16.80 -6.60 -4.51
N LYS A 155 -17.28 -6.68 -5.75
CA LYS A 155 -18.17 -7.77 -6.20
C LYS A 155 -17.53 -9.16 -6.12
N ALA A 156 -16.34 -9.35 -6.70
CA ALA A 156 -15.65 -10.64 -6.66
C ALA A 156 -15.21 -11.03 -5.23
N LEU A 157 -14.90 -10.04 -4.39
CA LEU A 157 -14.61 -10.25 -2.96
C LEU A 157 -15.87 -10.72 -2.21
N ALA A 158 -17.04 -10.14 -2.49
CA ALA A 158 -18.31 -10.59 -1.92
C ALA A 158 -18.73 -11.97 -2.43
N GLU A 159 -18.44 -12.31 -3.69
CA GLU A 159 -18.60 -13.66 -4.24
C GLU A 159 -17.73 -14.68 -3.49
N ALA A 160 -16.47 -14.34 -3.19
CA ALA A 160 -15.59 -15.17 -2.38
C ALA A 160 -16.17 -15.44 -0.96
N LEU A 161 -16.74 -14.41 -0.32
CA LEU A 161 -17.41 -14.56 0.97
C LEU A 161 -18.70 -15.40 0.86
N ALA A 162 -19.46 -15.28 -0.23
CA ALA A 162 -20.64 -16.11 -0.50
C ALA A 162 -20.26 -17.59 -0.67
N MET A 163 -19.05 -17.88 -1.18
CA MET A 163 -18.44 -19.22 -1.17
C MET A 163 -17.96 -19.65 0.22
N GLN A 164 -18.33 -18.93 1.29
CA GLN A 164 -18.01 -19.23 2.69
C GLN A 164 -16.49 -19.32 2.95
N ALA A 165 -15.70 -18.51 2.23
CA ALA A 165 -14.28 -18.36 2.53
C ALA A 165 -14.07 -17.80 3.94
N ASP A 166 -13.02 -18.26 4.60
CA ASP A 166 -12.51 -17.72 5.85
C ASP A 166 -11.45 -16.64 5.60
N VAL A 167 -10.64 -16.85 4.55
CA VAL A 167 -9.64 -15.90 4.07
C VAL A 167 -9.87 -15.61 2.59
N VAL A 168 -9.99 -14.34 2.22
CA VAL A 168 -10.08 -13.88 0.84
C VAL A 168 -8.78 -13.19 0.45
N VAL A 169 -8.13 -13.72 -0.59
CA VAL A 169 -6.87 -13.23 -1.13
C VAL A 169 -7.14 -12.59 -2.48
N THR A 170 -6.64 -11.38 -2.68
CA THR A 170 -6.75 -10.68 -3.97
C THR A 170 -5.42 -10.05 -4.38
N GLY A 171 -5.30 -9.71 -5.67
CA GLY A 171 -4.30 -8.80 -6.21
C GLY A 171 -4.75 -7.35 -6.08
N ARG A 172 -4.78 -6.60 -7.18
CA ARG A 172 -5.23 -5.20 -7.16
C ARG A 172 -6.75 -5.09 -7.06
N VAL A 173 -7.19 -4.36 -6.05
CA VAL A 173 -8.55 -3.85 -5.87
C VAL A 173 -8.45 -2.36 -5.52
N ALA A 174 -9.56 -1.62 -5.52
CA ALA A 174 -9.59 -0.38 -4.75
C ALA A 174 -9.54 -0.71 -3.26
N ASP A 175 -8.75 0.05 -2.52
CA ASP A 175 -8.42 -0.25 -1.13
C ASP A 175 -9.68 -0.32 -0.23
N PRO A 176 -10.67 0.59 -0.37
CA PRO A 176 -11.90 0.49 0.40
C PRO A 176 -12.84 -0.63 -0.06
N ALA A 177 -12.63 -1.23 -1.24
CA ALA A 177 -13.44 -2.35 -1.71
C ALA A 177 -13.25 -3.61 -0.86
N LEU A 178 -12.07 -3.77 -0.23
CA LEU A 178 -11.81 -4.83 0.75
C LEU A 178 -12.76 -4.75 1.95
N PHE A 179 -13.11 -3.54 2.36
CA PHE A 179 -13.99 -3.26 3.49
C PHE A 179 -15.47 -3.26 3.09
N LEU A 180 -15.79 -2.83 1.87
CA LEU A 180 -17.15 -2.85 1.35
C LEU A 180 -17.67 -4.29 1.16
N ALA A 181 -16.84 -5.22 0.71
CA ALA A 181 -17.27 -6.58 0.39
C ALA A 181 -17.90 -7.35 1.57
N PRO A 182 -17.34 -7.35 2.80
CA PRO A 182 -18.00 -7.90 3.99
C PRO A 182 -19.35 -7.29 4.28
N LEU A 183 -19.53 -5.99 4.08
CA LEU A 183 -20.80 -5.30 4.31
C LEU A 183 -21.85 -5.74 3.29
N MET A 184 -21.48 -5.82 2.01
CA MET A 184 -22.34 -6.32 0.95
C MET A 184 -22.79 -7.75 1.22
N HIS A 185 -21.88 -8.61 1.65
CA HIS A 185 -22.19 -9.99 2.00
C HIS A 185 -23.09 -10.10 3.24
N HIS A 186 -22.82 -9.31 4.28
CA HIS A 186 -23.53 -9.41 5.56
C HIS A 186 -24.93 -8.79 5.52
N PHE A 187 -25.08 -7.60 4.96
CA PHE A 187 -26.36 -6.88 4.95
C PHE A 187 -27.22 -7.15 3.73
N ASP A 188 -26.71 -7.90 2.74
CA ASP A 188 -27.38 -8.17 1.46
C ASP A 188 -27.88 -6.89 0.78
N TRP A 189 -27.05 -5.84 0.83
CA TRP A 189 -27.34 -4.58 0.15
C TRP A 189 -27.39 -4.80 -1.36
N ARG A 190 -28.23 -4.01 -2.03
CA ARG A 190 -28.34 -4.08 -3.49
C ARG A 190 -27.16 -3.36 -4.14
N TRP A 191 -26.66 -3.90 -5.24
CA TRP A 191 -25.58 -3.30 -6.03
C TRP A 191 -25.99 -2.02 -6.79
N ASP A 192 -27.26 -1.63 -6.73
CA ASP A 192 -27.79 -0.36 -7.24
C ASP A 192 -28.27 0.58 -6.11
N ASP A 193 -28.04 0.22 -4.84
CA ASP A 193 -28.23 1.10 -3.69
C ASP A 193 -26.97 1.94 -3.47
N TRP A 194 -26.88 3.03 -4.23
CA TRP A 194 -25.68 3.87 -4.27
C TRP A 194 -25.36 4.50 -2.92
N ASP A 195 -26.37 4.90 -2.13
CA ASP A 195 -26.12 5.50 -0.82
C ASP A 195 -25.49 4.50 0.14
N ARG A 196 -25.96 3.25 0.16
CA ARG A 196 -25.35 2.19 0.98
C ARG A 196 -23.94 1.82 0.52
N LEU A 197 -23.74 1.68 -0.79
CA LEU A 197 -22.41 1.46 -1.36
C LEU A 197 -21.44 2.58 -1.00
N ALA A 198 -21.88 3.85 -1.06
CA ALA A 198 -21.06 5.00 -0.71
C ALA A 198 -20.71 5.01 0.79
N CYS A 199 -21.66 4.72 1.68
CA CYS A 199 -21.38 4.56 3.11
C CYS A 199 -20.35 3.45 3.35
N GLY A 200 -20.50 2.28 2.73
CA GLY A 200 -19.56 1.18 2.89
C GLY A 200 -18.17 1.47 2.32
N MET A 201 -18.11 2.16 1.17
CA MET A 201 -16.87 2.64 0.57
C MET A 201 -16.15 3.63 1.49
N MET A 202 -16.88 4.56 2.14
CA MET A 202 -16.27 5.48 3.10
C MET A 202 -15.92 4.84 4.44
N ALA A 203 -16.62 3.78 4.85
CA ALA A 203 -16.19 2.95 5.97
C ALA A 203 -14.80 2.35 5.69
N GLY A 204 -14.58 1.87 4.47
CA GLY A 204 -13.27 1.41 4.01
C GLY A 204 -12.24 2.52 3.94
N HIS A 205 -12.57 3.68 3.37
CA HIS A 205 -11.65 4.79 3.20
C HIS A 205 -11.18 5.37 4.55
N LEU A 206 -12.05 5.32 5.57
CA LEU A 206 -11.69 5.69 6.93
C LEU A 206 -10.87 4.62 7.65
N ALA A 207 -10.91 3.36 7.20
CA ALA A 207 -10.21 2.24 7.82
C ALA A 207 -8.89 1.90 7.12
N GLU A 208 -8.72 2.24 5.84
CA GLU A 208 -7.47 2.08 5.10
C GLU A 208 -6.37 3.03 5.61
N CYS A 209 -5.13 2.83 5.15
CA CYS A 209 -3.95 3.51 5.69
C CYS A 209 -3.71 3.26 7.20
N GLY A 210 -4.35 2.24 7.78
CA GLY A 210 -4.09 1.75 9.12
C GLY A 210 -4.41 2.77 10.21
N ALA A 211 -3.40 3.19 10.97
CA ALA A 211 -3.59 4.06 12.13
C ALA A 211 -3.94 5.52 11.81
N GLN A 212 -4.14 5.91 10.54
CA GLN A 212 -4.27 7.32 10.16
C GLN A 212 -5.44 8.02 10.86
N VAL A 213 -6.63 7.41 10.79
CA VAL A 213 -7.85 7.92 11.44
C VAL A 213 -7.79 7.90 12.97
N SER A 214 -6.81 7.19 13.55
CA SER A 214 -6.60 7.06 14.99
C SER A 214 -5.33 7.76 15.49
N GLY A 215 -4.72 8.62 14.67
CA GLY A 215 -3.64 9.53 15.07
C GLY A 215 -2.26 9.22 14.49
N GLY A 216 -2.07 8.08 13.79
CA GLY A 216 -0.91 7.84 12.94
C GLY A 216 -0.91 8.81 11.75
N TYR A 217 0.25 9.25 11.26
CA TYR A 217 0.40 10.25 10.17
C TYR A 217 -0.28 11.63 10.39
N PHE A 218 -1.12 11.77 11.42
CA PHE A 218 -1.81 12.97 11.89
C PHE A 218 -0.99 13.74 12.93
N ALA A 219 -0.23 13.03 13.77
CA ALA A 219 0.51 13.61 14.89
C ALA A 219 1.53 14.66 14.42
N ASP A 220 1.44 15.87 14.99
CA ASP A 220 2.34 16.99 14.75
C ASP A 220 2.67 17.63 16.11
N PRO A 221 3.84 17.33 16.72
CA PRO A 221 4.15 17.74 18.09
C PRO A 221 3.99 19.24 18.33
N GLY A 222 3.15 19.61 19.30
CA GLY A 222 2.81 21.00 19.64
C GLY A 222 1.65 21.62 18.85
N PHE A 223 1.15 20.95 17.80
CA PHE A 223 -0.03 21.36 17.05
C PHE A 223 -1.17 20.34 17.12
N LYS A 224 -0.83 19.06 16.96
CA LYS A 224 -1.72 17.89 16.97
C LYS A 224 -1.08 16.79 17.82
N ASP A 225 -1.14 16.96 19.14
CA ASP A 225 -0.55 16.01 20.07
C ASP A 225 -1.37 14.71 20.15
N VAL A 226 -0.72 13.57 19.90
CA VAL A 226 -1.34 12.24 19.94
C VAL A 226 -0.70 11.40 21.06
N PRO A 227 -1.49 10.90 22.03
CA PRO A 227 -0.95 10.13 23.14
C PRO A 227 -0.52 8.72 22.70
N GLY A 228 0.57 8.21 23.26
CA GLY A 228 0.93 6.79 23.17
C GLY A 228 1.20 6.27 21.74
N LEU A 229 1.68 7.11 20.82
CA LEU A 229 1.85 6.77 19.41
C LEU A 229 2.67 5.48 19.16
N ALA A 230 3.58 5.13 20.06
CA ALA A 230 4.35 3.87 20.01
C ALA A 230 3.47 2.60 20.05
N THR A 231 2.26 2.68 20.59
CA THR A 231 1.28 1.58 20.64
C THR A 231 -0.06 2.01 20.06
N VAL A 232 -0.04 2.86 19.02
CA VAL A 232 -1.24 3.38 18.35
C VAL A 232 -2.19 2.24 17.95
N GLY A 233 -3.46 2.37 18.33
CA GLY A 233 -4.49 1.38 18.00
C GLY A 233 -5.05 1.61 16.61
N TYR A 234 -5.16 0.56 15.81
CA TYR A 234 -5.75 0.63 14.47
C TYR A 234 -7.28 0.70 14.57
N PRO A 235 -7.95 1.30 13.58
CA PRO A 235 -9.37 1.58 13.69
C PRO A 235 -10.23 0.32 13.63
N ILE A 236 -11.37 0.41 14.29
CA ILE A 236 -12.53 -0.45 14.10
C ILE A 236 -13.69 0.46 13.67
N ILE A 237 -14.35 0.13 12.57
CA ILE A 237 -15.55 0.83 12.10
C ILE A 237 -16.77 -0.02 12.42
N GLU A 238 -17.68 0.54 13.19
CA GLU A 238 -19.00 -0.01 13.41
C GLU A 238 -19.91 0.47 12.28
N VAL A 239 -20.50 -0.46 11.54
CA VAL A 239 -21.40 -0.16 10.44
C VAL A 239 -22.77 -0.75 10.73
N GLU A 240 -23.81 0.08 10.69
CA GLU A 240 -25.19 -0.37 10.80
C GLU A 240 -25.77 -0.70 9.43
N GLN A 241 -26.88 -1.45 9.41
CA GLN A 241 -27.56 -1.85 8.17
C GLN A 241 -28.01 -0.63 7.33
N ASP A 242 -28.23 0.52 7.98
CA ASP A 242 -28.56 1.77 7.32
C ASP A 242 -27.33 2.59 6.84
N GLY A 243 -26.14 2.00 6.89
CA GLY A 243 -24.91 2.66 6.49
C GLY A 243 -24.41 3.73 7.47
N SER A 244 -25.01 3.87 8.66
CA SER A 244 -24.46 4.72 9.71
C SER A 244 -23.11 4.19 10.18
N LEU A 245 -22.13 5.08 10.32
CA LEU A 245 -20.75 4.74 10.67
C LEU A 245 -20.36 5.28 12.04
N ILE A 246 -19.72 4.44 12.86
CA ILE A 246 -19.02 4.89 14.06
C ILE A 246 -17.58 4.40 14.03
N ILE A 247 -16.64 5.34 14.05
CA ILE A 247 -15.21 5.08 14.06
C ILE A 247 -14.76 5.01 15.51
N THR A 248 -14.01 3.95 15.82
CA THR A 248 -13.40 3.71 17.13
C THR A 248 -12.06 3.02 16.98
N LYS A 249 -11.42 2.69 18.09
CA LYS A 249 -10.19 1.89 18.16
C LYS A 249 -10.21 0.98 19.40
N PRO A 250 -9.40 -0.08 19.46
CA PRO A 250 -9.29 -0.93 20.64
C PRO A 250 -8.99 -0.15 21.92
N ALA A 251 -9.61 -0.56 23.03
CA ALA A 251 -9.32 0.03 24.33
C ALA A 251 -7.86 -0.25 24.75
N ASN A 252 -7.31 0.59 25.64
CA ASN A 252 -5.94 0.44 26.17
C ASN A 252 -4.79 0.48 25.15
N THR A 253 -5.06 0.97 23.93
CA THR A 253 -4.04 1.31 22.93
C THR A 253 -3.77 2.81 22.92
N GLY A 254 -2.64 3.23 22.34
CA GLY A 254 -2.35 4.62 22.04
C GLY A 254 -3.21 5.18 20.89
N GLY A 255 -2.95 6.42 20.49
CA GLY A 255 -3.73 7.12 19.50
C GLY A 255 -4.97 7.81 20.07
N CYS A 256 -5.70 8.48 19.20
CA CYS A 256 -7.00 9.08 19.49
C CYS A 256 -7.92 9.04 18.26
N VAL A 257 -9.21 8.79 18.46
CA VAL A 257 -10.24 8.97 17.41
C VAL A 257 -11.06 10.20 17.76
N THR A 258 -10.89 11.26 16.98
CA THR A 258 -11.53 12.56 17.18
C THR A 258 -12.15 13.07 15.88
N GLU A 259 -12.98 14.11 15.96
CA GLU A 259 -13.47 14.75 14.73
C GLU A 259 -12.34 15.22 13.80
N GLN A 260 -11.19 15.63 14.33
CA GLN A 260 -10.07 16.09 13.52
C GLN A 260 -9.42 14.95 12.75
N THR A 261 -9.11 13.84 13.44
CA THR A 261 -8.50 12.66 12.80
C THR A 261 -9.43 12.06 11.76
N VAL A 262 -10.74 12.02 12.04
CA VAL A 262 -11.75 11.53 11.10
C VAL A 262 -11.92 12.47 9.90
N LYS A 263 -11.97 13.80 10.10
CA LYS A 263 -12.09 14.75 8.97
C LYS A 263 -10.85 14.75 8.07
N GLU A 264 -9.65 14.62 8.63
CA GLU A 264 -8.42 14.54 7.85
C GLU A 264 -8.37 13.26 7.02
N GLN A 265 -8.74 12.11 7.59
CA GLN A 265 -8.84 10.88 6.81
C GLN A 265 -9.97 10.94 5.78
N LEU A 266 -11.15 11.47 6.12
CA LEU A 266 -12.30 11.55 5.21
C LEU A 266 -12.01 12.33 3.93
N LEU A 267 -11.10 13.31 4.00
CA LEU A 267 -10.71 14.18 2.89
C LEU A 267 -9.36 13.80 2.28
N TYR A 268 -8.70 12.77 2.81
CA TYR A 268 -7.38 12.34 2.35
C TYR A 268 -7.49 11.76 0.93
N GLU A 269 -6.64 12.23 0.01
CA GLU A 269 -6.65 11.81 -1.40
C GLU A 269 -7.98 12.04 -2.16
N VAL A 270 -8.91 12.80 -1.58
CA VAL A 270 -10.16 13.19 -2.23
C VAL A 270 -9.96 14.49 -3.02
N HIS A 271 -10.00 14.40 -4.34
CA HIS A 271 -9.87 15.58 -5.21
C HIS A 271 -11.19 16.38 -5.29
N ASP A 272 -12.28 15.75 -5.74
CA ASP A 272 -13.61 16.36 -5.83
C ASP A 272 -14.55 15.68 -4.82
N PRO A 273 -14.84 16.33 -3.67
CA PRO A 273 -15.73 15.77 -2.65
C PRO A 273 -17.16 15.50 -3.14
N ALA A 274 -17.62 16.15 -4.21
CA ALA A 274 -18.93 15.87 -4.78
C ALA A 274 -18.91 14.65 -5.70
N ASN A 275 -17.76 14.27 -6.26
CA ASN A 275 -17.64 13.22 -7.26
C ASN A 275 -16.39 12.36 -7.02
N TYR A 276 -16.25 11.82 -5.81
CA TYR A 276 -15.14 10.93 -5.49
C TYR A 276 -15.36 9.56 -6.17
N LEU A 277 -14.62 9.31 -7.25
CA LEU A 277 -14.77 8.13 -8.10
C LEU A 277 -14.15 6.90 -7.44
N THR A 278 -14.97 5.87 -7.19
CA THR A 278 -14.49 4.55 -6.76
C THR A 278 -15.04 3.45 -7.69
N PRO A 279 -14.49 2.23 -7.69
CA PRO A 279 -14.94 1.19 -8.61
C PRO A 279 -16.38 0.73 -8.43
N ASP A 280 -17.03 0.92 -7.28
CA ASP A 280 -18.39 0.41 -7.07
C ASP A 280 -19.45 1.52 -7.04
N VAL A 281 -19.03 2.77 -6.80
CA VAL A 281 -19.93 3.91 -6.61
C VAL A 281 -19.15 5.22 -6.78
N THR A 282 -19.82 6.27 -7.26
CA THR A 282 -19.26 7.62 -7.15
C THR A 282 -19.76 8.24 -5.84
N VAL A 283 -18.86 8.51 -4.90
CA VAL A 283 -19.19 9.02 -3.57
C VAL A 283 -19.37 10.54 -3.58
N ASP A 284 -20.40 11.00 -2.86
CA ASP A 284 -20.68 12.41 -2.62
C ASP A 284 -20.61 12.71 -1.12
N LEU A 285 -19.61 13.51 -0.74
CA LEU A 285 -19.29 13.93 0.63
C LEU A 285 -19.80 15.34 0.95
N THR A 286 -20.50 16.02 0.03
CA THR A 286 -20.93 17.42 0.22
C THR A 286 -21.90 17.61 1.39
N HIS A 287 -22.53 16.52 1.83
CA HIS A 287 -23.45 16.48 2.97
C HIS A 287 -22.90 15.69 4.16
N ALA A 288 -21.62 15.29 4.12
CA ALA A 288 -21.03 14.50 5.19
C ALA A 288 -20.91 15.31 6.49
N GLU A 289 -21.37 14.72 7.59
CA GLU A 289 -21.26 15.28 8.93
C GLU A 289 -20.40 14.35 9.79
N VAL A 290 -19.47 14.94 10.54
CA VAL A 290 -18.58 14.24 11.47
C VAL A 290 -18.83 14.78 12.87
N ARG A 291 -19.21 13.92 13.81
CA ARG A 291 -19.62 14.32 15.16
C ARG A 291 -18.99 13.46 16.24
N GLN A 292 -18.32 14.07 17.22
CA GLN A 292 -17.86 13.36 18.41
C GLN A 292 -19.06 12.85 19.23
N LEU A 293 -19.06 11.55 19.56
CA LEU A 293 -20.06 10.95 20.45
C LEU A 293 -19.53 10.83 21.88
N SER A 294 -18.30 10.35 22.02
CA SER A 294 -17.59 10.14 23.28
C SER A 294 -16.08 10.05 22.99
N PRO A 295 -15.20 10.00 24.00
CA PRO A 295 -13.77 9.76 23.75
C PRO A 295 -13.56 8.53 22.87
N ASN A 296 -12.75 8.69 21.81
CA ASN A 296 -12.48 7.66 20.80
C ASN A 296 -13.69 7.10 20.04
N ARG A 297 -14.85 7.77 20.05
CA ARG A 297 -16.01 7.39 19.22
C ARG A 297 -16.55 8.59 18.46
N VAL A 298 -16.50 8.49 17.14
CA VAL A 298 -16.93 9.56 16.22
C VAL A 298 -17.92 8.98 15.22
N ALA A 299 -19.07 9.62 15.09
CA ALA A 299 -20.07 9.27 14.08
C ALA A 299 -19.79 10.00 12.77
N VAL A 300 -20.03 9.33 11.65
CA VAL A 300 -20.05 9.93 10.31
C VAL A 300 -21.37 9.59 9.64
N THR A 301 -22.06 10.62 9.15
CA THR A 301 -23.37 10.51 8.49
C THR A 301 -23.42 11.39 7.24
N GLY A 302 -24.48 11.27 6.43
CA GLY A 302 -24.72 12.18 5.30
C GLY A 302 -23.90 11.88 4.04
N ILE A 303 -23.17 10.76 4.01
CA ILE A 303 -22.52 10.23 2.81
C ILE A 303 -23.60 9.77 1.83
N ARG A 304 -23.46 10.13 0.55
CA ARG A 304 -24.39 9.75 -0.52
C ARG A 304 -23.65 9.14 -1.70
N GLY A 305 -24.39 8.43 -2.55
CA GLY A 305 -23.84 7.78 -3.73
C GLY A 305 -24.52 8.20 -5.02
N LYS A 306 -23.73 8.11 -6.09
CA LYS A 306 -24.15 8.22 -7.50
C LYS A 306 -23.74 6.93 -8.22
N PRO A 307 -24.29 6.65 -9.42
CA PRO A 307 -23.91 5.48 -10.19
C PRO A 307 -22.39 5.29 -10.31
N ALA A 308 -21.96 4.03 -10.29
CA ALA A 308 -20.57 3.66 -10.48
C ALA A 308 -20.02 4.21 -11.82
N PRO A 309 -18.73 4.58 -11.88
CA PRO A 309 -18.12 5.04 -13.13
C PRO A 309 -18.13 3.93 -14.19
N GLU A 310 -18.30 4.33 -15.45
CA GLU A 310 -18.27 3.42 -16.61
C GLU A 310 -16.88 2.85 -16.90
N ARG A 311 -15.83 3.53 -16.39
CA ARG A 311 -14.43 3.15 -16.56
C ARG A 311 -13.73 2.94 -15.23
N LEU A 312 -12.76 2.02 -15.22
CA LEU A 312 -11.96 1.64 -14.05
C LEU A 312 -10.51 2.06 -14.23
N LYS A 313 -9.90 2.55 -13.14
CA LYS A 313 -8.46 2.85 -13.09
C LYS A 313 -7.67 1.56 -13.28
N THR A 314 -6.63 1.65 -14.11
CA THR A 314 -5.68 0.58 -14.39
C THR A 314 -4.29 1.15 -14.23
N THR A 315 -3.49 0.55 -13.35
CA THR A 315 -2.07 0.89 -13.22
C THR A 315 -1.27 -0.04 -14.12
N VAL A 316 -0.51 0.55 -15.04
CA VAL A 316 0.33 -0.18 -15.98
C VAL A 316 1.80 0.09 -15.65
N CYS A 317 2.56 -0.98 -15.45
CA CYS A 317 3.95 -0.93 -15.06
C CYS A 317 4.86 -1.27 -16.24
N TYR A 318 5.94 -0.50 -16.42
CA TYR A 318 6.94 -0.68 -17.47
C TYR A 318 8.36 -0.72 -16.92
N GLU A 319 9.29 -1.35 -17.64
CA GLU A 319 10.71 -1.30 -17.30
C GLU A 319 11.26 0.13 -17.42
N GLY A 320 11.75 0.67 -16.30
CA GLY A 320 12.22 2.04 -16.18
C GLY A 320 13.74 2.21 -16.08
N GLY A 321 14.48 1.17 -16.44
CA GLY A 321 15.94 1.12 -16.32
C GLY A 321 16.41 0.84 -14.90
N TRP A 322 17.44 1.58 -14.46
CA TRP A 322 18.09 1.42 -13.16
C TRP A 322 18.18 2.75 -12.43
N GLN A 323 18.05 2.68 -11.11
CA GLN A 323 18.32 3.79 -10.20
C GLN A 323 19.25 3.34 -9.09
N GLY A 324 20.02 4.27 -8.54
CA GLY A 324 20.94 3.99 -7.46
C GLY A 324 21.18 5.20 -6.59
N GLU A 325 21.50 4.90 -5.34
CA GLU A 325 21.81 5.88 -4.32
C GLU A 325 23.13 5.52 -3.67
N ALA A 326 23.95 6.52 -3.41
CA ALA A 326 25.13 6.36 -2.59
C ALA A 326 25.32 7.60 -1.72
N GLU A 327 25.87 7.41 -0.53
CA GLU A 327 25.97 8.49 0.46
C GLU A 327 27.27 8.40 1.23
N ILE A 328 27.85 9.55 1.60
CA ILE A 328 29.06 9.66 2.44
C ILE A 328 28.92 10.82 3.43
N SER A 329 29.29 10.57 4.69
CA SER A 329 29.18 11.55 5.77
C SER A 329 30.53 12.23 6.06
N TYR A 330 30.47 13.51 6.42
CA TYR A 330 31.58 14.32 6.89
C TYR A 330 31.16 15.04 8.18
N ALA A 331 31.95 14.89 9.24
CA ALA A 331 31.67 15.52 10.52
C ALA A 331 32.86 16.31 11.07
N GLY A 332 32.56 17.29 11.92
CA GLY A 332 33.55 18.12 12.63
C GLY A 332 33.99 19.37 11.86
N PRO A 333 35.16 19.94 12.20
CA PRO A 333 35.65 21.15 11.56
C PRO A 333 35.70 21.00 10.04
N ASN A 334 35.28 22.06 9.34
CA ASN A 334 35.32 22.13 7.88
C ASN A 334 34.53 21.01 7.16
N ALA A 335 33.56 20.36 7.81
CA ALA A 335 32.80 19.25 7.24
C ALA A 335 31.99 19.64 5.99
N LEU A 336 31.36 20.82 5.98
CA LEU A 336 30.61 21.30 4.81
C LEU A 336 31.52 21.47 3.58
N ALA A 337 32.68 22.11 3.73
CA ALA A 337 33.61 22.30 2.63
C ALA A 337 34.12 20.96 2.07
N ARG A 338 34.28 19.96 2.94
CA ARG A 338 34.61 18.59 2.50
C ARG A 338 33.45 17.93 1.75
N ALA A 339 32.20 18.06 2.21
CA ALA A 339 31.04 17.56 1.48
C ALA A 339 30.89 18.23 0.10
N GLN A 340 31.11 19.54 0.02
CA GLN A 340 31.10 20.30 -1.23
C GLN A 340 32.23 19.87 -2.18
N LEU A 341 33.46 19.68 -1.66
CA LEU A 341 34.58 19.17 -2.45
C LEU A 341 34.31 17.75 -2.95
N ALA A 342 33.71 16.89 -2.13
CA ALA A 342 33.29 15.54 -2.53
C ALA A 342 32.26 15.59 -3.66
N ALA A 343 31.26 16.47 -3.58
CA ALA A 343 30.27 16.67 -4.63
C ALA A 343 30.92 17.16 -5.93
N GLN A 344 31.87 18.12 -5.83
CA GLN A 344 32.64 18.60 -6.97
C GLN A 344 33.44 17.47 -7.63
N VAL A 345 34.19 16.70 -6.84
CA VAL A 345 34.96 15.55 -7.33
C VAL A 345 34.07 14.55 -8.06
N LEU A 346 32.86 14.28 -7.56
CA LEU A 346 31.91 13.40 -8.26
C LEU A 346 31.46 13.97 -9.60
N ARG A 347 31.09 15.26 -9.65
CA ARG A 347 30.71 15.91 -10.92
C ARG A 347 31.82 15.78 -11.96
N GLU A 348 33.05 16.09 -11.57
CA GLU A 348 34.20 16.01 -12.47
C GLU A 348 34.49 14.58 -12.92
N ARG A 349 34.50 13.62 -12.00
CA ARG A 349 34.81 12.22 -12.31
C ARG A 349 33.76 11.57 -13.20
N LEU A 350 32.48 11.83 -12.96
CA LEU A 350 31.41 11.20 -13.72
C LEU A 350 31.39 11.67 -15.17
N VAL A 351 31.85 12.90 -15.48
CA VAL A 351 31.98 13.40 -16.86
C VAL A 351 32.88 12.51 -17.74
N PHE A 352 33.94 11.91 -17.19
CA PHE A 352 34.87 11.06 -17.96
C PHE A 352 34.81 9.56 -17.57
N ARG A 353 33.93 9.17 -16.65
CA ARG A 353 33.78 7.77 -16.17
C ARG A 353 32.41 7.18 -16.49
N ALA A 354 31.46 8.01 -16.88
CA ALA A 354 30.10 7.64 -17.23
C ALA A 354 29.66 8.36 -18.52
N PRO A 355 28.66 7.81 -19.24
CA PRO A 355 28.09 8.45 -20.42
C PRO A 355 27.28 9.70 -20.05
N ALA A 356 27.05 10.58 -21.03
CA ALA A 356 26.34 11.84 -20.81
C ALA A 356 24.86 11.64 -20.43
N GLU A 357 24.31 10.47 -20.76
CA GLU A 357 22.95 10.03 -20.46
C GLU A 357 22.76 9.64 -18.99
N LEU A 358 23.85 9.48 -18.22
CA LEU A 358 23.74 9.27 -16.77
C LEU A 358 23.22 10.55 -16.11
N ARG A 359 21.98 10.50 -15.62
CA ARG A 359 21.40 11.59 -14.84
C ARG A 359 21.77 11.40 -13.38
N ILE A 360 22.22 12.47 -12.74
CA ILE A 360 22.57 12.48 -11.32
C ILE A 360 21.95 13.68 -10.60
N ARG A 361 21.70 13.50 -9.31
CA ARG A 361 21.39 14.56 -8.35
C ARG A 361 22.31 14.42 -7.15
N LEU A 362 22.83 15.54 -6.67
CA LEU A 362 23.71 15.63 -5.50
C LEU A 362 23.07 16.52 -4.45
N ASP A 363 22.75 15.96 -3.30
CA ASP A 363 22.18 16.68 -2.15
C ASP A 363 23.18 16.67 -0.99
N ILE A 364 23.24 17.76 -0.21
CA ILE A 364 23.99 17.81 1.05
C ILE A 364 22.98 17.87 2.19
N ILE A 365 22.68 16.70 2.77
CA ILE A 365 21.83 16.56 3.94
C ILE A 365 22.55 17.20 5.13
N GLY A 366 21.82 17.99 5.92
CA GLY A 366 22.37 18.89 6.94
C GLY A 366 22.57 20.33 6.45
N LEU A 367 22.47 20.57 5.14
CA LEU A 367 22.44 21.92 4.54
C LEU A 367 21.09 22.20 3.87
N ALA A 368 20.81 21.49 2.78
CA ALA A 368 19.55 21.57 2.05
C ALA A 368 19.29 20.21 1.38
N SER A 369 18.16 19.59 1.69
CA SER A 369 17.77 18.26 1.21
C SER A 369 16.49 18.34 0.38
N VAL A 370 15.33 18.53 1.04
CA VAL A 370 14.01 18.51 0.39
C VAL A 370 13.76 19.73 -0.50
N PHE A 371 14.19 20.92 -0.06
CA PHE A 371 13.84 22.18 -0.72
C PHE A 371 14.75 22.57 -1.89
N ASP A 372 15.88 21.87 -2.09
CA ASP A 372 16.81 22.27 -3.14
C ASP A 372 16.37 21.75 -4.52
N SER A 373 16.76 22.48 -5.56
CA SER A 373 16.52 22.10 -6.95
C SER A 373 17.54 21.06 -7.42
N ASP A 374 17.26 20.38 -8.53
CA ASP A 374 18.21 19.44 -9.17
C ASP A 374 19.53 20.13 -9.55
N SER A 375 19.52 21.46 -9.71
CA SER A 375 20.72 22.23 -9.95
C SER A 375 21.55 22.46 -8.69
N GLY A 376 20.97 22.38 -7.48
CA GLY A 376 21.64 22.71 -6.21
C GLY A 376 21.74 24.20 -5.93
N GLU A 377 20.70 24.98 -6.23
CA GLU A 377 20.69 26.44 -6.11
C GLU A 377 20.75 26.91 -4.66
N LEU A 378 19.98 26.30 -3.77
CA LEU A 378 19.98 26.66 -2.35
C LEU A 378 21.34 26.36 -1.73
N GLN A 379 21.91 25.18 -2.03
CA GLN A 379 23.26 24.81 -1.59
C GLN A 379 24.33 25.84 -1.99
N ARG A 380 24.23 26.47 -3.17
CA ARG A 380 25.18 27.50 -3.62
C ARG A 380 25.01 28.84 -2.91
N SER A 381 23.78 29.17 -2.52
CA SER A 381 23.44 30.44 -1.84
C SER A 381 23.69 30.42 -0.33
N ALA A 382 23.87 29.24 0.26
CA ALA A 382 24.00 29.10 1.71
C ALA A 382 25.36 29.63 2.23
N SER A 383 25.34 30.30 3.39
CA SER A 383 26.57 30.85 4.01
C SER A 383 27.51 29.75 4.52
N THR A 384 28.82 29.98 4.42
CA THR A 384 29.90 28.99 4.66
C THR A 384 30.35 28.85 6.12
N SER A 385 29.47 28.85 7.12
CA SER A 385 29.81 28.56 8.54
C SER A 385 28.87 27.48 9.08
N VAL A 386 29.22 26.46 9.89
CA VAL A 386 30.40 26.06 10.69
C VAL A 386 30.44 24.51 10.72
N SER A 387 31.45 23.93 11.40
CA SER A 387 31.45 22.58 11.98
C SER A 387 30.06 21.97 12.20
N GLY A 388 29.86 20.74 11.74
CA GLY A 388 28.57 20.05 11.82
C GLY A 388 28.71 18.62 11.34
N ASP A 389 27.58 17.98 11.05
CA ASP A 389 27.50 16.68 10.37
C ASP A 389 26.72 16.86 9.07
N TYR A 390 27.38 16.55 7.95
CA TYR A 390 26.84 16.70 6.62
C TYR A 390 26.96 15.38 5.87
N ARG A 391 25.92 15.02 5.14
CA ARG A 391 25.91 13.79 4.33
C ARG A 391 25.66 14.14 2.87
N LEU A 392 26.67 13.90 2.05
CA LEU A 392 26.54 13.98 0.60
C LEU A 392 25.78 12.75 0.12
N ARG A 393 24.66 12.98 -0.56
CA ARG A 393 23.85 11.96 -1.22
C ARG A 393 23.95 12.13 -2.73
N LEU A 394 24.29 11.05 -3.42
CA LEU A 394 24.20 10.88 -4.86
C LEU A 394 22.96 10.03 -5.16
N ALA A 395 22.04 10.56 -5.96
CA ALA A 395 21.04 9.77 -6.66
C ALA A 395 21.43 9.72 -8.15
N ALA A 396 21.33 8.55 -8.77
CA ALA A 396 21.69 8.35 -10.17
C ALA A 396 20.68 7.45 -10.89
N GLU A 397 20.39 7.74 -12.15
CA GLU A 397 19.55 6.90 -13.00
C GLU A 397 20.15 6.72 -14.41
N HIS A 398 19.96 5.53 -14.98
CA HIS A 398 20.30 5.20 -16.36
C HIS A 398 19.53 3.96 -16.81
N SER A 399 19.31 3.79 -18.11
CA SER A 399 18.79 2.54 -18.70
C SER A 399 19.64 1.30 -18.41
N GLU A 400 20.94 1.43 -18.14
CA GLU A 400 21.86 0.30 -17.97
C GLU A 400 22.42 0.25 -16.54
N ARG A 401 22.36 -0.95 -15.93
CA ARG A 401 22.88 -1.22 -14.59
C ARG A 401 24.32 -0.74 -14.38
N ARG A 402 25.18 -0.96 -15.37
CA ARG A 402 26.64 -0.71 -15.25
C ARG A 402 26.97 0.74 -14.95
N TRP A 403 26.18 1.70 -15.46
CA TRP A 403 26.45 3.13 -15.27
C TRP A 403 25.98 3.63 -13.91
N VAL A 404 24.84 3.14 -13.43
CA VAL A 404 24.38 3.39 -12.05
C VAL A 404 25.33 2.76 -11.03
N ALA A 405 25.78 1.53 -11.27
CA ALA A 405 26.77 0.85 -10.45
C ALA A 405 28.12 1.59 -10.45
N ARG A 406 28.55 2.14 -11.60
CA ARG A 406 29.74 3.00 -11.69
C ARG A 406 29.56 4.26 -10.86
N ALA A 407 28.44 4.97 -10.98
CA ALA A 407 28.20 6.22 -10.27
C ALA A 407 28.28 6.05 -8.74
N THR A 408 27.57 5.04 -8.23
CA THR A 408 27.59 4.69 -6.80
C THR A 408 28.96 4.18 -6.31
N GLN A 409 29.75 3.55 -7.19
CA GLN A 409 31.13 3.18 -6.90
C GLN A 409 32.07 4.39 -6.87
N GLU A 410 31.89 5.40 -7.72
CA GLU A 410 32.71 6.63 -7.70
C GLU A 410 32.51 7.38 -6.37
N LEU A 411 31.31 7.36 -5.78
CA LEU A 411 31.10 7.87 -4.41
C LEU A 411 31.84 7.03 -3.37
N LEU A 412 31.74 5.71 -3.44
CA LEU A 412 32.48 4.82 -2.55
C LEU A 412 34.00 5.09 -2.60
N ALA A 413 34.53 5.38 -3.78
CA ALA A 413 35.96 5.65 -3.98
C ALA A 413 36.45 6.90 -3.22
N LEU A 414 35.55 7.82 -2.83
CA LEU A 414 35.91 9.00 -2.04
C LEU A 414 36.51 8.68 -0.67
N TYR A 415 36.36 7.44 -0.16
CA TYR A 415 37.08 7.00 1.04
C TYR A 415 38.58 7.24 0.96
N CYS A 416 39.18 6.94 -0.19
CA CYS A 416 40.62 7.02 -0.40
C CYS A 416 41.02 8.03 -1.47
N ALA A 417 40.06 8.48 -2.29
CA ALA A 417 40.28 9.40 -3.41
C ALA A 417 39.46 10.69 -3.28
N GLY A 418 38.92 10.96 -2.09
CA GLY A 418 38.11 12.14 -1.79
C GLY A 418 38.65 12.93 -0.60
N PRO A 419 37.86 13.92 -0.12
CA PRO A 419 38.22 14.74 1.04
C PRO A 419 38.42 13.92 2.31
N ALA A 420 39.31 14.39 3.19
CA ALA A 420 39.67 13.68 4.42
C ALA A 420 38.47 13.42 5.34
N GLY A 421 38.50 12.32 6.10
CA GLY A 421 37.53 12.04 7.15
C GLY A 421 36.10 11.77 6.65
N GLY A 422 35.96 11.21 5.45
CA GLY A 422 34.70 10.65 4.96
C GLY A 422 34.39 9.31 5.63
N GLY A 423 33.14 9.10 6.01
CA GLY A 423 32.70 7.91 6.74
C GLY A 423 31.26 7.49 6.46
N GLY A 424 30.86 6.33 6.97
CA GLY A 424 29.47 5.88 6.94
C GLY A 424 28.89 5.68 5.55
N VAL A 425 29.70 5.24 4.58
CA VAL A 425 29.24 5.08 3.20
C VAL A 425 28.18 3.99 3.11
N ARG A 426 27.08 4.32 2.45
CA ARG A 426 26.05 3.36 2.04
C ARG A 426 25.85 3.50 0.54
N ARG A 427 25.64 2.38 -0.14
CA ARG A 427 25.27 2.39 -1.55
C ARG A 427 24.29 1.27 -1.85
N GLN A 428 23.36 1.56 -2.74
CA GLN A 428 22.39 0.62 -3.26
C GLN A 428 22.05 0.99 -4.70
N PHE A 429 21.65 0.01 -5.49
CA PHE A 429 21.07 0.24 -6.80
C PHE A 429 20.09 -0.89 -7.10
N GLN A 430 19.05 -0.57 -7.86
CA GLN A 430 17.95 -1.46 -8.14
C GLN A 430 17.34 -1.15 -9.49
N ARG A 431 16.63 -2.12 -10.06
CA ARG A 431 15.77 -1.87 -11.22
C ARG A 431 14.69 -0.87 -10.83
N ARG A 432 14.40 0.04 -11.75
CA ARG A 432 13.29 0.98 -11.66
C ARG A 432 12.13 0.46 -12.50
N VAL A 433 10.93 0.64 -11.98
CA VAL A 433 9.68 0.40 -12.69
C VAL A 433 9.00 1.74 -12.85
N PHE A 434 8.55 2.05 -14.07
CA PHE A 434 7.66 3.17 -14.32
C PHE A 434 6.23 2.73 -14.16
N THR A 435 5.39 3.59 -13.60
CA THR A 435 3.95 3.37 -13.48
C THR A 435 3.24 4.45 -14.29
N ALA A 436 2.20 4.06 -15.02
CA ALA A 436 1.30 4.97 -15.70
C ALA A 436 -0.15 4.55 -15.47
N SER A 437 -1.04 5.53 -15.32
CA SER A 437 -2.46 5.31 -15.07
C SER A 437 -3.30 5.42 -16.35
N TYR A 438 -4.12 4.41 -16.59
CA TYR A 438 -5.09 4.34 -17.70
C TYR A 438 -6.49 4.03 -17.17
N LEU A 439 -7.47 4.19 -18.04
CA LEU A 439 -8.88 3.88 -17.81
C LEU A 439 -9.36 2.86 -18.84
N VAL A 440 -9.91 1.75 -18.37
CA VAL A 440 -10.54 0.70 -19.18
C VAL A 440 -12.05 0.74 -18.97
N LYS A 441 -12.85 0.31 -19.96
CA LYS A 441 -14.29 0.16 -19.74
C LYS A 441 -14.55 -0.96 -18.75
N ARG A 442 -15.46 -0.74 -17.81
CA ARG A 442 -15.91 -1.76 -16.86
C ARG A 442 -16.44 -3.00 -17.57
N SER A 443 -17.15 -2.82 -18.69
CA SER A 443 -17.74 -3.92 -19.47
C SER A 443 -16.71 -4.92 -20.02
N ASP A 444 -15.46 -4.50 -20.12
CA ASP A 444 -14.39 -5.30 -20.72
C ASP A 444 -13.61 -6.10 -19.66
N ILE A 445 -13.93 -5.87 -18.37
CA ILE A 445 -13.25 -6.49 -17.23
C ILE A 445 -14.17 -7.52 -16.59
N TYR A 446 -13.70 -8.78 -16.54
CA TYR A 446 -14.38 -9.87 -15.86
C TYR A 446 -13.59 -10.28 -14.62
N ALA A 447 -14.09 -9.90 -13.45
CA ALA A 447 -13.56 -10.32 -12.16
C ALA A 447 -14.45 -11.41 -11.54
N HIS A 448 -13.84 -12.40 -10.90
CA HIS A 448 -14.53 -13.51 -10.25
C HIS A 448 -13.67 -14.08 -9.12
N ALA A 449 -14.28 -14.92 -8.27
CA ALA A 449 -13.57 -15.66 -7.23
C ALA A 449 -13.58 -17.16 -7.47
N THR A 450 -12.57 -17.86 -6.95
CA THR A 450 -12.51 -19.31 -6.86
C THR A 450 -12.06 -19.75 -5.47
N LEU A 451 -12.51 -20.90 -4.99
CA LEU A 451 -11.90 -21.53 -3.81
C LEU A 451 -10.53 -22.08 -4.20
N PHE A 452 -9.54 -21.83 -3.35
CA PHE A 452 -8.19 -22.37 -3.50
C PHE A 452 -8.17 -23.82 -3.01
N GLU A 453 -7.75 -24.74 -3.88
CA GLU A 453 -7.55 -26.15 -3.53
C GLU A 453 -6.06 -26.37 -3.30
N SER A 454 -5.67 -26.64 -2.05
CA SER A 454 -4.28 -26.94 -1.71
C SER A 454 -3.89 -28.35 -2.15
N PRO A 455 -2.64 -28.59 -2.63
CA PRO A 455 -2.16 -29.94 -2.95
C PRO A 455 -2.28 -30.94 -1.78
N THR A 456 -2.19 -30.48 -0.53
CA THR A 456 -2.41 -31.32 0.66
C THR A 456 -3.87 -31.69 0.89
N GLN A 457 -4.81 -30.86 0.43
CA GLN A 457 -6.25 -31.16 0.50
C GLN A 457 -6.67 -32.17 -0.58
N GLU A 458 -6.04 -32.15 -1.77
CA GLU A 458 -6.23 -33.20 -2.78
C GLU A 458 -5.87 -34.58 -2.24
N ALA A 459 -4.69 -34.73 -1.61
CA ALA A 459 -4.23 -36.01 -1.05
C ALA A 459 -5.26 -36.63 -0.07
N HIS A 460 -5.77 -35.83 0.86
CA HIS A 460 -6.78 -36.28 1.83
C HIS A 460 -8.17 -36.55 1.20
N ARG A 461 -8.52 -35.86 0.11
CA ARG A 461 -9.78 -36.08 -0.63
C ARG A 461 -9.69 -37.37 -1.45
N SER A 462 -8.56 -37.63 -2.10
CA SER A 462 -8.30 -38.89 -2.81
C SER A 462 -8.23 -40.11 -1.87
N GLU A 463 -7.70 -39.97 -0.65
CA GLU A 463 -7.75 -41.05 0.36
C GLU A 463 -9.17 -41.35 0.83
N ARG A 464 -10.03 -40.34 1.00
CA ARG A 464 -11.44 -40.54 1.37
C ARG A 464 -12.27 -41.18 0.26
N TYR A 465 -11.98 -40.89 -1.01
CA TYR A 465 -12.64 -41.54 -2.15
C TYR A 465 -12.10 -42.96 -2.43
N ALA A 466 -10.86 -43.27 -2.03
CA ALA A 466 -10.33 -44.62 -2.11
C ALA A 466 -10.79 -45.53 -0.94
N ALA A 467 -11.32 -44.94 0.14
CA ALA A 467 -11.85 -45.64 1.31
C ALA A 467 -13.40 -45.77 1.32
N SER A 468 -14.07 -45.30 0.27
CA SER A 468 -15.51 -45.47 0.00
C SER A 468 -15.71 -46.39 -1.18
#